data_AF-A0AAW7A7M7-F1
#
_entry.id   AF-A0AAW7A7M7-F1
#
_cell.length_a   1.000
_cell.length_b   1.000
_cell.length_c   1.000
_cell.angle_alpha   90.00
_cell.angle_beta   90.00
_cell.angle_gamma   90.00
#
_symmetry.space_group_name_H-M   'P 1'
#
loop_
_entity.id
_entity.type
_entity.pdbx_description
1 polymer ?
#
loop_
_entity_poly.entity_id
_entity_poly.type
_entity_poly.pdbx_seq_one_letter_code
_entity_poly.pdbx_strand_id
1 'polypeptide(L)' 'MDSVILQLKKDFYSQIRALQSPNLPQVTSTLAVLTDEEIQELEAVWIELAVWKRSQTH' A
#
# COMPACT_ATOMS: atom_id res chain seq x y z
N MET A 1 -7.87 -17.02 3.30
CA MET A 1 -6.89 -16.08 2.70
C MET A 1 -7.45 -14.67 2.59
N ASP A 2 -8.76 -14.53 2.48
CA ASP A 2 -9.48 -13.26 2.26
C ASP A 2 -9.33 -12.25 3.41
N SER A 3 -9.33 -12.71 4.66
CA SER A 3 -9.10 -11.83 5.82
C SER A 3 -7.69 -11.21 5.83
N VAL A 4 -6.69 -11.97 5.37
CA VAL A 4 -5.31 -11.48 5.25
C VAL A 4 -5.20 -10.42 4.16
N ILE A 5 -5.83 -10.65 3.01
CA ILE A 5 -5.87 -9.68 1.91
C ILE A 5 -6.57 -8.39 2.35
N LEU A 6 -7.66 -8.50 3.11
CA LEU A 6 -8.40 -7.34 3.61
C LEU A 6 -7.57 -6.49 4.58
N GLN A 7 -6.79 -7.14 5.47
CA GLN A 7 -5.85 -6.45 6.35
C GLN A 7 -4.74 -5.77 5.55
N LEU A 8 -4.16 -6.47 4.59
CA LEU A 8 -3.11 -5.95 3.70
C LEU A 8 -3.59 -4.69 2.96
N LYS A 9 -4.79 -4.70 2.37
CA LYS A 9 -5.40 -3.50 1.77
C LYS A 9 -5.50 -2.35 2.77
N LYS A 10 -6.00 -2.63 3.97
CA LYS A 10 -6.17 -1.60 5.00
C LYS A 10 -4.83 -0.99 5.43
N ASP A 11 -3.79 -1.81 5.60
CA ASP A 11 -2.44 -1.35 5.93
C ASP A 11 -1.85 -0.51 4.78
N PHE A 12 -2.03 -0.94 3.54
CA PHE A 12 -1.57 -0.22 2.36
C PHE A 12 -2.16 1.19 2.28
N TYR A 13 -3.49 1.34 2.34
CA TYR A 13 -4.13 2.65 2.34
C TYR A 13 -3.82 3.49 3.57
N SER A 14 -3.60 2.86 4.73
CA SER A 14 -3.18 3.56 5.94
C SER A 14 -1.78 4.16 5.79
N GLN A 15 -0.85 3.44 5.15
CA GLN A 15 0.49 3.95 4.84
C GLN A 15 0.44 5.07 3.80
N ILE A 16 -0.34 4.93 2.72
CA ILE A 16 -0.50 6.00 1.73
C ILE A 16 -1.02 7.28 2.38
N ARG A 17 -2.08 7.19 3.21
CA ARG A 17 -2.62 8.35 3.94
C ARG A 17 -1.64 8.94 4.94
N ALA A 18 -0.85 8.11 5.63
CA ALA A 18 0.18 8.58 6.53
C ALA A 18 1.27 9.37 5.78
N LEU A 19 1.63 8.92 4.57
CA LEU A 19 2.62 9.56 3.70
C LEU A 19 2.08 10.80 2.99
N GLN A 20 0.76 10.96 2.90
CA GLN A 20 0.07 12.16 2.43
C GLN A 20 -0.29 13.14 3.57
N SER A 21 0.06 12.81 4.82
CA SER A 21 -0.32 13.64 5.96
C SER A 21 0.36 15.02 5.89
N PRO A 22 -0.39 16.12 6.09
CA PRO A 22 0.12 17.49 5.97
C PRO A 22 1.17 17.87 7.02
N ASN A 23 1.43 17.02 8.02
CA ASN A 23 2.49 17.21 9.00
C ASN A 23 3.88 16.74 8.51
N LEU A 24 3.97 16.09 7.35
CA LEU A 24 5.24 15.80 6.68
C LEU A 24 5.56 16.95 5.72
N PRO A 25 6.83 17.37 5.59
CA PRO A 25 7.21 18.41 4.64
C PRO A 25 6.67 18.02 3.25
N GLN A 26 5.73 18.82 2.74
CA GLN A 26 4.87 18.59 1.56
C GLN A 26 5.60 18.23 0.25
N VAL A 27 6.93 18.18 0.26
CA VAL A 27 7.78 18.12 -0.94
C VAL A 27 8.24 16.68 -1.25
N THR A 28 8.04 15.68 -0.39
CA THR A 28 8.80 14.41 -0.52
C THR A 28 7.98 13.14 -0.71
N SER A 29 6.67 13.21 -0.91
CA SER A 29 5.88 11.99 -1.17
C SER A 29 5.49 11.95 -2.65
N THR A 30 6.32 11.30 -3.47
CA THR A 30 6.01 10.96 -4.88
C THR A 30 4.68 10.20 -5.00
N LEU A 31 4.21 9.59 -3.91
CA LEU A 31 2.90 8.96 -3.81
C LEU A 31 1.72 9.94 -3.87
N ALA A 32 1.93 11.24 -3.61
CA ALA A 32 0.90 12.27 -3.80
C ALA A 32 0.69 12.63 -5.29
N VAL A 33 1.61 12.19 -6.16
CA VAL A 33 1.53 12.40 -7.62
C VAL A 33 0.87 11.21 -8.32
N LEU A 34 0.80 10.05 -7.66
CA LEU A 34 0.17 8.85 -8.21
C LEU A 34 -1.34 9.05 -8.34
N THR A 35 -1.84 8.67 -9.50
CA THR A 35 -3.27 8.59 -9.80
C THR A 35 -3.93 7.41 -9.07
N ASP A 36 -5.26 7.44 -8.94
CA ASP A 36 -6.01 6.32 -8.34
C ASP A 36 -5.73 4.99 -9.04
N GLU A 37 -5.52 5.01 -10.37
CA GLU A 37 -5.17 3.83 -11.18
C GLU A 37 -3.80 3.27 -10.78
N GLU A 38 -2.78 4.13 -10.68
CA GLU A 38 -1.44 3.71 -10.24
C GLU A 38 -1.45 3.20 -8.80
N ILE A 39 -2.25 3.79 -7.92
CA ILE A 39 -2.42 3.32 -6.54
C ILE A 39 -3.08 1.94 -6.51
N GLN A 40 -4.04 1.67 -7.39
CA GLN A 40 -4.68 0.35 -7.51
C GLN A 40 -3.71 -0.72 -8.04
N GLU A 41 -2.89 -0.40 -9.04
CA GLU A 41 -1.85 -1.34 -9.50
C GLU A 41 -0.83 -1.62 -8.40
N LEU A 42 -0.40 -0.58 -7.68
CA LEU A 42 0.52 -0.71 -6.56
C LEU A 42 -0.09 -1.55 -5.43
N GLU A 43 -1.38 -1.40 -5.14
CA GLU A 43 -2.12 -2.24 -4.19
C GLU A 43 -2.06 -3.71 -4.61
N ALA A 44 -2.37 -4.02 -5.87
CA ALA A 44 -2.40 -5.39 -6.37
C ALA A 44 -1.01 -6.05 -6.23
N VAL A 45 0.04 -5.39 -6.72
CA VAL A 45 1.41 -5.89 -6.65
C VAL A 45 1.89 -6.02 -5.19
N TRP A 46 1.54 -5.08 -4.32
CA TRP A 46 1.93 -5.12 -2.91
C TRP A 46 1.25 -6.28 -2.17
N ILE A 47 -0.03 -6.54 -2.43
CA ILE A 47 -0.75 -7.69 -1.87
C ILE A 47 -0.16 -8.99 -2.38
N GLU A 48 0.09 -9.11 -3.69
CA GLU A 48 0.72 -10.30 -4.27
C GLU A 48 2.08 -10.59 -3.65
N LEU A 49 2.93 -9.56 -3.50
CA LEU A 49 4.23 -9.67 -2.86
C LEU A 49 4.11 -10.09 -1.39
N ALA A 50 3.17 -9.50 -0.64
CA ALA A 50 2.96 -9.80 0.77
C ALA A 50 2.43 -11.22 1.00
N VAL A 51 1.50 -11.68 0.14
CA VAL A 51 1.00 -13.06 0.14
C VAL A 51 2.13 -14.02 -0.25
N TRP A 52 2.88 -13.73 -1.31
CA TRP A 52 4.02 -14.54 -1.73
C TRP A 52 5.07 -14.67 -0.62
N LYS A 53 5.45 -13.56 0.01
CA LYS A 53 6.40 -13.55 1.13
C LYS A 53 5.92 -14.40 2.31
N ARG A 54 4.63 -14.32 2.64
CA ARG A 54 4.02 -15.19 3.66
C ARG A 54 4.07 -16.66 3.26
N SER A 55 3.81 -16.98 2.00
CA SER A 55 3.90 -18.33 1.46
C SER A 55 5.34 -18.87 1.41
N GLN A 56 6.36 -18.01 1.38
CA GLN A 56 7.78 -18.39 1.46
C GLN A 56 8.27 -18.64 2.90
N THR A 57 7.54 -18.17 3.92
CA THR A 57 7.96 -18.29 5.33
C THR A 57 7.40 -19.57 5.98
N HIS A 58 7.08 -20.59 5.19
CA HIS A 58 6.34 -21.78 5.61
C HIS A 58 7.05 -23.08 5.26
#